data_AF-A0A438HJS9-F1
#
_entry.id   AF-A0A438HJS9-F1
#
_cell.length_a   1.000
_cell.length_b   1.000
_cell.length_c   1.000
_cell.angle_alpha   90.00
_cell.angle_beta   90.00
_cell.angle_gamma   90.00
#
_symmetry.space_group_name_H-M   'P 1'
#
loop_
_entity.id
_entity.type
_entity.pdbx_description
1 polymer ?
#
loop_
_entity_poly.entity_id
_entity_poly.type
_entity_poly.pdbx_seq_one_letter_code
_entity_poly.pdbx_strand_id
1 'polypeptide(L)'
;MIPTSMECTNTQESTNQKRKRVTIVKLSKLLSVVAACLIADMVQYFVDAKLEFDPSYIYQDVNHAIQHAHQSGLVHRGILSDPDRYLVKNGQLLRFLKMLREKGKNLFLLTNSPFTLWMEGCVLCWRSLKGNTSFCIDVPFLDSLGERESWRELFDVVIAKANKPNFYSSEHPFRFVMYFGDHLFSDLRGPSKAGWRTAAIIQELESEIQIQNEDSYRFEQAWELGSVGFLA
;
A
#
# COMPACT_ATOMS: atom_id res chain seq x y z
N MET A 1 -52.87 26.87 52.51
CA MET A 1 -51.78 27.20 51.57
C MET A 1 -51.11 25.91 51.15
N ILE A 2 -51.17 25.58 49.86
CA ILE A 2 -50.36 24.59 49.13
C ILE A 2 -49.33 25.41 48.30
N PRO A 3 -48.17 24.92 47.82
CA PRO A 3 -47.11 24.01 48.31
C PRO A 3 -45.76 24.80 48.42
N THR A 4 -44.59 24.25 48.75
CA THR A 4 -43.57 23.59 47.89
C THR A 4 -42.34 23.40 48.80
N SER A 5 -41.61 22.28 48.92
CA SER A 5 -41.16 21.30 47.95
C SER A 5 -40.76 20.01 48.70
N MET A 6 -41.11 18.85 48.14
CA MET A 6 -40.53 17.56 48.54
C MET A 6 -39.11 17.47 47.99
N GLU A 7 -38.09 17.43 48.85
CA GLU A 7 -36.81 16.84 48.49
C GLU A 7 -36.85 15.34 48.80
N CYS A 8 -37.26 14.55 47.80
CA CYS A 8 -36.96 13.12 47.79
C CYS A 8 -35.48 12.95 47.42
N THR A 9 -34.72 12.34 48.31
CA THR A 9 -33.38 11.79 48.04
C THR A 9 -33.51 10.70 46.97
N ASN A 10 -33.26 11.06 45.71
CA ASN A 10 -33.14 10.08 44.63
C ASN A 10 -31.71 9.53 44.60
N THR A 11 -31.62 8.26 44.96
CA THR A 11 -30.48 7.37 44.77
C THR A 11 -30.03 7.38 43.32
N GLN A 12 -28.71 7.33 43.15
CA GLN A 12 -28.01 7.33 41.87
C GLN A 12 -28.44 6.17 40.97
N GLU A 13 -28.92 6.47 39.78
CA GLU A 13 -28.65 5.65 38.59
C GLU A 13 -28.19 6.57 37.47
N SER A 14 -26.88 6.80 37.44
CA SER A 14 -26.24 7.45 36.30
C SER A 14 -26.30 6.50 35.11
N THR A 15 -27.22 6.74 34.18
CA THR A 15 -27.15 6.18 32.82
C THR A 15 -25.98 6.80 32.08
N ASN A 16 -24.76 6.37 32.43
CA ASN A 16 -23.55 6.75 31.71
C ASN A 16 -23.31 5.70 30.61
N GLN A 17 -24.17 5.71 29.60
CA GLN A 17 -23.95 4.95 28.37
C GLN A 17 -22.75 5.58 27.64
N LYS A 18 -21.52 5.21 28.05
CA LYS A 18 -20.29 5.58 27.34
C LYS A 18 -20.48 5.17 25.87
N ARG A 19 -20.65 6.14 24.97
CA ARG A 19 -20.60 5.90 23.51
C ARG A 19 -19.35 5.08 23.23
N LYS A 20 -19.51 3.82 22.80
CA LYS A 20 -18.39 2.99 22.32
C LYS A 20 -17.71 3.79 21.21
N ARG A 21 -16.45 4.17 21.43
CA ARG A 21 -15.65 4.88 20.43
C ARG A 21 -15.46 3.91 19.26
N VAL A 22 -16.12 4.18 18.14
CA VAL A 22 -15.93 3.41 16.92
C VAL A 22 -14.57 3.81 16.34
N THR A 23 -13.62 2.88 16.32
CA THR A 23 -12.34 3.07 15.65
C THR A 23 -12.50 2.69 14.19
N ILE A 24 -12.54 3.69 13.30
CA ILE A 24 -12.55 3.47 11.86
C ILE A 24 -11.10 3.34 11.38
N VAL A 25 -10.80 2.24 10.70
CA VAL A 25 -9.48 1.99 10.12
C VAL A 25 -9.53 2.26 8.62
N LYS A 26 -8.60 3.09 8.14
CA LYS A 26 -8.46 3.35 6.70
C LYS A 26 -7.52 2.34 6.05
N LEU A 27 -8.09 1.53 5.17
CA LEU A 27 -7.41 0.60 4.28
C LEU A 27 -6.99 1.34 3.01
N SER A 28 -5.69 1.34 2.68
CA SER A 28 -5.15 2.18 1.60
C SER A 28 -3.95 1.57 0.88
N LYS A 29 -3.72 0.26 1.04
CA LYS A 29 -2.65 -0.50 0.41
C LYS A 29 -3.27 -1.63 -0.42
N LEU A 30 -2.55 -2.14 -1.41
CA LEU A 30 -2.93 -3.38 -2.10
C LEU A 30 -3.12 -4.55 -1.11
N LEU A 31 -2.24 -4.63 -0.10
CA LEU A 31 -2.34 -5.59 1.02
C LEU A 31 -3.58 -5.37 1.90
N SER A 32 -4.23 -4.21 1.81
CA SER A 32 -5.45 -3.95 2.55
C SER A 32 -6.63 -4.75 2.04
N VAL A 33 -6.64 -5.17 0.77
CA VAL A 33 -7.65 -6.09 0.24
C VAL A 33 -7.50 -7.45 0.92
N VAL A 34 -6.27 -7.96 1.01
CA VAL A 34 -5.98 -9.22 1.73
C VAL A 34 -6.40 -9.14 3.20
N ALA A 35 -6.08 -8.04 3.87
CA ALA A 35 -6.50 -7.82 5.26
C ALA A 35 -8.03 -7.79 5.40
N ALA A 36 -8.74 -7.11 4.49
CA ALA A 36 -10.20 -7.03 4.50
C ALA A 36 -10.84 -8.41 4.29
N CYS A 37 -10.36 -9.18 3.31
CA CYS A 37 -10.84 -10.54 3.06
C CYS A 37 -10.61 -11.44 4.28
N LEU A 38 -9.40 -11.44 4.86
CA LEU A 38 -9.11 -12.26 6.04
C LEU A 38 -9.97 -11.87 7.25
N ILE A 39 -10.19 -10.59 7.49
CA ILE A 39 -11.10 -10.14 8.56
C ILE A 39 -12.52 -10.61 8.28
N ALA A 40 -13.01 -10.48 7.05
CA ALA A 40 -14.35 -10.92 6.67
C ALA A 40 -14.51 -12.44 6.85
N ASP A 41 -13.55 -13.23 6.37
CA ASP A 41 -13.55 -14.69 6.48
C ASP A 41 -13.51 -15.14 7.95
N MET A 42 -12.67 -14.51 8.78
CA MET A 42 -12.62 -14.81 10.22
C MET A 42 -13.95 -14.47 10.88
N VAL A 43 -14.48 -13.26 10.66
CA VAL A 43 -15.77 -12.85 11.23
C VAL A 43 -16.88 -13.82 10.81
N GLN A 44 -16.94 -14.19 9.54
CA GLN A 44 -17.91 -15.15 9.03
C GLN A 44 -17.78 -16.51 9.74
N TYR A 45 -16.55 -17.01 9.90
CA TYR A 45 -16.27 -18.25 10.61
C TYR A 45 -16.77 -18.22 12.07
N PHE A 46 -16.51 -17.16 12.83
CA PHE A 46 -16.99 -17.03 14.21
C PHE A 46 -18.53 -16.98 14.28
N VAL A 47 -19.16 -16.28 13.33
CA VAL A 47 -20.62 -16.19 13.23
C VAL A 47 -21.24 -17.56 12.96
N ASP A 48 -20.72 -18.30 11.98
CA ASP A 48 -21.24 -19.62 11.60
C ASP A 48 -21.05 -20.64 12.73
N ALA A 49 -19.92 -20.56 13.45
CA ALA A 49 -19.62 -21.39 14.61
C ALA A 49 -20.38 -20.98 15.88
N LYS A 50 -21.15 -19.88 15.86
CA LYS A 50 -21.86 -19.29 17.03
C LYS A 50 -20.93 -19.01 18.20
N LEU A 51 -19.70 -18.58 17.91
CA LEU A 51 -18.71 -18.20 18.90
C LEU A 51 -18.82 -16.70 19.20
N GLU A 52 -18.75 -16.33 20.48
CA GLU A 52 -18.60 -14.93 20.85
C GLU A 52 -17.19 -14.43 20.52
N PHE A 53 -17.08 -13.22 19.96
CA PHE A 53 -15.81 -12.61 19.59
C PHE A 53 -15.85 -11.09 19.77
N ASP A 54 -14.68 -10.48 19.94
CA ASP A 54 -14.51 -9.03 19.85
C ASP A 54 -13.85 -8.68 18.50
N PRO A 55 -14.51 -7.88 17.64
CA PRO A 55 -13.95 -7.49 16.34
C PRO A 55 -12.59 -6.81 16.43
N SER A 56 -12.28 -6.13 17.54
CA SER A 56 -11.01 -5.44 17.72
C SER A 56 -9.84 -6.41 17.88
N TYR A 57 -10.04 -7.56 18.53
CA TYR A 57 -9.01 -8.60 18.64
C TYR A 57 -8.81 -9.31 17.31
N ILE A 58 -9.88 -9.65 16.58
CA ILE A 58 -9.76 -10.22 15.23
C ILE A 58 -8.93 -9.28 14.33
N TYR A 59 -9.25 -7.99 14.35
CA TYR A 59 -8.49 -7.00 13.59
C TYR A 59 -7.01 -6.96 14.00
N GLN A 60 -6.71 -6.96 15.30
CA GLN A 60 -5.32 -6.93 15.80
C GLN A 60 -4.55 -8.19 15.39
N ASP A 61 -5.15 -9.36 15.55
CA ASP A 61 -4.52 -10.64 15.24
C ASP A 61 -4.25 -10.79 13.74
N VAL A 62 -5.20 -10.41 12.88
CA VAL A 62 -4.98 -10.40 11.42
C VAL A 62 -3.84 -9.46 11.05
N ASN A 63 -3.81 -8.24 11.61
CA ASN A 63 -2.74 -7.30 11.31
C ASN A 63 -1.38 -7.78 11.82
N HIS A 64 -1.32 -8.39 12.99
CA HIS A 64 -0.10 -8.98 13.52
C HIS A 64 0.38 -10.14 12.65
N ALA A 65 -0.51 -11.00 12.19
CA ALA A 65 -0.18 -12.12 11.30
C ALA A 65 0.38 -11.62 9.96
N ILE A 66 -0.28 -10.64 9.33
CA ILE A 66 0.19 -10.01 8.09
C ILE A 66 1.56 -9.36 8.32
N GLN A 67 1.70 -8.57 9.39
CA GLN A 67 2.95 -7.88 9.70
C GLN A 67 4.09 -8.88 9.94
N HIS A 68 3.82 -9.98 10.63
CA HIS A 68 4.78 -11.06 10.85
C HIS A 68 5.20 -11.72 9.52
N ALA A 69 4.25 -12.01 8.62
CA ALA A 69 4.56 -12.58 7.31
C ALA A 69 5.49 -11.68 6.48
N HIS A 70 5.32 -10.35 6.58
CA HIS A 70 6.21 -9.38 5.95
C HIS A 70 7.59 -9.30 6.63
N GLN A 71 7.62 -9.14 7.95
CA GLN A 71 8.88 -8.93 8.70
C GLN A 71 9.77 -10.17 8.75
N SER A 72 9.17 -11.38 8.75
CA SER A 72 9.90 -12.65 8.69
C SER A 72 10.58 -12.90 7.34
N GLY A 73 10.21 -12.15 6.30
CA GLY A 73 10.73 -12.35 4.95
C GLY A 73 10.06 -13.49 4.18
N LEU A 74 9.06 -14.15 4.75
CA LEU A 74 8.34 -15.27 4.11
C LEU A 74 7.71 -14.84 2.79
N VAL A 75 7.04 -13.68 2.77
CA VAL A 75 6.45 -13.12 1.54
C VAL A 75 7.52 -12.90 0.47
N HIS A 76 8.68 -12.34 0.86
CA HIS A 76 9.77 -12.07 -0.06
C HIS A 76 10.36 -13.37 -0.64
N ARG A 77 10.59 -14.39 0.19
CA ARG A 77 11.08 -15.71 -0.27
C ARG A 77 10.08 -16.39 -1.21
N GLY A 78 8.79 -16.30 -0.91
CA GLY A 78 7.74 -16.80 -1.79
C GLY A 78 7.78 -16.14 -3.17
N ILE A 79 7.85 -14.81 -3.22
CA ILE A 79 8.00 -14.06 -4.47
C ILE A 79 9.26 -14.48 -5.24
N LEU A 80 10.39 -14.62 -4.54
CA LEU A 80 11.67 -14.96 -5.15
C LEU A 80 11.74 -16.41 -5.66
N SER A 81 10.89 -17.31 -5.15
CA SER A 81 10.80 -18.69 -5.61
C SER A 81 10.15 -18.83 -6.99
N ASP A 82 9.24 -17.91 -7.35
CA ASP A 82 8.61 -17.84 -8.67
C ASP A 82 8.38 -16.37 -9.10
N PRO A 83 9.45 -15.65 -9.45
CA PRO A 83 9.37 -14.21 -9.71
C PRO A 83 8.48 -13.87 -10.90
N ASP A 84 8.39 -14.74 -11.89
CA ASP A 84 7.62 -14.54 -13.12
C ASP A 84 6.11 -14.49 -12.85
N ARG A 85 5.66 -15.22 -11.82
CA ARG A 85 4.27 -15.21 -11.38
C ARG A 85 3.88 -13.94 -10.64
N TYR A 86 4.81 -13.35 -9.88
CA TYR A 86 4.50 -12.26 -8.94
C TYR A 86 4.98 -10.87 -9.40
N LEU A 87 5.96 -10.80 -10.31
CA LEU A 87 6.53 -9.54 -10.79
C LEU A 87 6.10 -9.25 -12.22
N VAL A 88 5.33 -8.18 -12.38
CA VAL A 88 4.96 -7.67 -13.70
C VAL A 88 6.17 -6.97 -14.33
N LYS A 89 6.58 -7.47 -15.50
CA LYS A 89 7.70 -6.92 -16.26
C LYS A 89 7.20 -5.77 -17.14
N ASN A 90 7.80 -4.59 -16.99
CA ASN A 90 7.48 -3.43 -17.83
C ASN A 90 8.72 -2.92 -18.58
N GLY A 91 8.85 -3.32 -19.85
CA GLY A 91 9.94 -2.90 -20.73
C GLY A 91 10.00 -1.38 -20.99
N GLN A 92 8.87 -0.68 -20.89
CA GLN A 92 8.80 0.77 -21.10
C GLN A 92 9.37 1.53 -19.90
N LEU A 93 9.29 0.98 -18.69
CA LEU A 93 9.85 1.61 -17.48
C LEU A 93 11.36 1.83 -17.63
N LEU A 94 12.09 0.84 -18.14
CA LEU A 94 13.53 0.96 -18.37
C LEU A 94 13.85 2.08 -19.37
N ARG A 95 13.08 2.17 -20.47
CA ARG A 95 13.25 3.21 -21.48
C ARG A 95 12.98 4.59 -20.89
N PHE A 96 11.93 4.72 -20.08
CA PHE A 96 11.58 5.96 -19.39
C PHE A 96 12.69 6.42 -18.43
N LEU A 97 13.21 5.52 -17.60
CA LEU A 97 14.30 5.86 -16.67
C LEU A 97 15.58 6.28 -17.41
N LYS A 98 15.93 5.59 -18.50
CA LYS A 98 17.06 5.98 -19.36
C LYS A 98 16.85 7.35 -20.01
N MET A 99 15.67 7.61 -20.55
CA MET A 99 15.31 8.91 -21.12
C MET A 99 15.46 10.03 -20.08
N LEU A 100 15.04 9.82 -18.83
CA LEU A 100 15.22 10.83 -17.77
C LEU A 100 16.70 11.12 -17.52
N ARG A 101 17.55 10.09 -17.47
CA ARG A 101 19.00 10.21 -17.30
C ARG A 101 19.65 10.97 -18.48
N GLU A 102 19.29 10.60 -19.71
CA GLU A 102 19.76 11.28 -20.94
C GLU A 102 19.37 12.77 -20.97
N LYS A 103 18.24 13.13 -20.35
CA LYS A 103 17.80 14.52 -20.18
C LYS A 103 18.43 15.21 -18.95
N GLY A 104 19.45 14.62 -18.33
CA GLY A 104 20.19 15.19 -17.22
C GLY A 104 19.43 15.19 -15.89
N LYS A 105 18.48 14.28 -15.70
CA LYS A 105 17.79 14.12 -14.41
C LYS A 105 18.56 13.16 -13.50
N ASN A 106 18.75 13.57 -12.25
CA ASN A 106 19.25 12.69 -11.20
C ASN A 106 18.11 11.82 -10.68
N LEU A 107 18.36 10.53 -10.54
CA LEU A 107 17.37 9.55 -10.09
C LEU A 107 17.77 9.01 -8.72
N PHE A 108 16.79 8.80 -7.85
CA PHE A 108 17.00 8.10 -6.59
C PHE A 108 15.89 7.08 -6.35
N LEU A 109 16.21 6.04 -5.60
CA LEU A 109 15.28 5.01 -5.15
C LEU A 109 15.16 5.06 -3.63
N LEU A 110 13.92 5.06 -3.13
CA LEU A 110 13.61 5.14 -1.70
C LEU A 110 12.62 4.04 -1.32
N THR A 111 13.10 2.99 -0.63
CA THR A 111 12.32 1.80 -0.28
C THR A 111 12.37 1.48 1.21
N ASN A 112 11.24 1.00 1.75
CA ASN A 112 11.18 0.46 3.12
C ASN A 112 11.71 -0.99 3.20
N SER A 113 11.87 -1.67 2.06
CA SER A 113 12.36 -3.04 2.02
C SER A 113 13.84 -3.12 2.43
N PRO A 114 14.25 -4.22 3.09
CA PRO A 114 15.66 -4.51 3.33
C PRO A 114 16.45 -4.59 2.03
N PHE A 115 17.67 -4.04 2.05
CA PHE A 115 18.55 -4.00 0.88
C PHE A 115 18.81 -5.38 0.28
N THR A 116 19.11 -6.39 1.11
CA THR A 116 19.44 -7.76 0.66
C THR A 116 18.31 -8.41 -0.13
N LEU A 117 17.07 -8.28 0.35
CA LEU A 117 15.88 -8.87 -0.29
C LEU A 117 15.49 -8.11 -1.57
N TRP A 118 15.63 -6.78 -1.54
CA TRP A 118 15.33 -5.94 -2.70
C TRP A 118 16.35 -6.13 -3.83
N MET A 119 17.61 -6.37 -3.49
CA MET A 119 18.69 -6.60 -4.44
C MET A 119 18.45 -7.85 -5.29
N GLU A 120 18.05 -8.96 -4.68
CA GLU A 120 17.74 -10.19 -5.40
C GLU A 120 16.58 -9.95 -6.39
N GLY A 121 15.46 -9.39 -5.93
CA GLY A 121 14.32 -9.08 -6.80
C GLY A 121 14.64 -8.10 -7.94
N CYS A 122 15.45 -7.07 -7.70
CA CYS A 122 15.84 -6.11 -8.73
C CYS A 122 16.81 -6.69 -9.75
N VAL A 123 17.75 -7.53 -9.34
CA VAL A 123 18.66 -8.23 -10.27
C VAL A 123 17.85 -9.15 -11.18
N LEU A 124 16.89 -9.87 -10.61
CA LEU A 124 16.00 -10.76 -11.36
C LEU A 124 15.12 -9.99 -12.35
N CYS A 125 14.48 -8.90 -11.92
CA CYS A 125 13.67 -8.05 -12.79
C CYS A 125 14.51 -7.40 -13.91
N TRP A 126 15.71 -6.91 -13.58
CA TRP A 126 16.65 -6.33 -14.54
C TRP A 126 17.07 -7.32 -15.64
N ARG A 127 17.42 -8.55 -15.27
CA ARG A 127 17.78 -9.60 -16.24
C ARG A 127 16.63 -9.92 -17.17
N SER A 128 15.41 -9.95 -16.64
CA SER A 128 14.24 -10.18 -17.48
C SER A 128 13.92 -9.02 -18.43
N LEU A 129 14.17 -7.77 -18.04
CA LEU A 129 13.99 -6.60 -18.91
C LEU A 129 14.97 -6.58 -20.09
N LYS A 130 16.13 -7.23 -19.93
CA LYS A 130 17.14 -7.42 -20.98
C LYS A 130 16.89 -8.64 -21.88
N GLY A 131 15.80 -9.38 -21.67
CA GLY A 131 15.39 -10.50 -22.53
C GLY A 131 16.15 -11.81 -22.29
N ASN A 132 16.89 -11.94 -21.17
CA ASN A 132 17.61 -13.18 -20.87
C ASN A 132 16.67 -14.13 -20.08
N THR A 133 16.23 -15.21 -20.71
CA THR A 133 15.18 -16.12 -20.22
C THR A 133 15.66 -17.15 -19.20
N SER A 134 16.96 -17.19 -18.85
CA SER A 134 17.49 -18.14 -17.89
C SER A 134 17.64 -17.52 -16.49
N PHE A 135 16.75 -17.94 -15.59
CA PHE A 135 16.67 -17.56 -14.18
C PHE A 135 17.45 -18.52 -13.26
N CYS A 136 18.42 -19.26 -13.79
CA CYS A 136 19.21 -20.18 -12.99
C CYS A 136 20.21 -19.44 -12.08
N ILE A 137 20.06 -19.72 -10.79
CA ILE A 137 20.80 -19.21 -9.65
C ILE A 137 22.27 -19.68 -9.73
N ASP A 138 23.18 -18.72 -9.75
CA ASP A 138 24.51 -18.81 -9.11
C ASP A 138 25.00 -17.39 -8.83
N VAL A 139 24.49 -16.82 -7.73
CA VAL A 139 24.80 -15.46 -7.29
C VAL A 139 26.26 -15.26 -6.82
N PRO A 140 27.07 -16.28 -6.44
CA PRO A 140 28.46 -16.03 -6.05
C PRO A 140 29.48 -16.14 -7.19
N PHE A 141 29.09 -16.52 -8.42
CA PHE A 141 30.07 -16.75 -9.51
C PHE A 141 30.25 -15.56 -10.46
N LEU A 142 29.36 -14.55 -10.41
CA LEU A 142 29.28 -13.51 -11.45
C LEU A 142 30.21 -12.29 -11.28
N ASP A 143 31.02 -12.24 -10.22
CA ASP A 143 32.12 -11.25 -10.12
C ASP A 143 33.26 -11.53 -11.11
N SER A 144 33.25 -12.71 -11.77
CA SER A 144 34.33 -13.19 -12.64
C SER A 144 34.20 -12.81 -14.13
N LEU A 145 33.03 -12.32 -14.59
CA LEU A 145 32.78 -12.07 -16.02
C LEU A 145 32.80 -10.58 -16.43
N GLY A 146 33.11 -9.65 -15.53
CA GLY A 146 33.36 -8.25 -15.89
C GLY A 146 32.16 -7.45 -16.41
N GLU A 147 30.98 -8.05 -16.61
CA GLU A 147 29.75 -7.35 -16.96
C GLU A 147 29.13 -6.66 -15.73
N ARG A 148 29.71 -5.51 -15.37
CA ARG A 148 29.10 -4.55 -14.45
C ARG A 148 27.99 -3.77 -15.18
N GLU A 149 26.84 -4.39 -15.46
CA GLU A 149 25.64 -3.64 -15.84
C GLU A 149 24.57 -3.85 -14.79
N SER A 150 24.73 -3.16 -13.66
CA SER A 150 23.79 -3.24 -12.56
C SER A 150 22.72 -2.16 -12.72
N TRP A 151 21.44 -2.51 -12.49
CA TRP A 151 20.33 -1.54 -12.41
C TRP A 151 20.64 -0.32 -11.52
N ARG A 152 21.60 -0.47 -10.58
CA ARG A 152 22.09 0.59 -9.70
C ARG A 152 22.66 1.77 -10.46
N GLU A 153 23.23 1.57 -11.64
CA GLU A 153 23.77 2.65 -12.48
C GLU A 153 22.68 3.61 -13.01
N LEU A 154 21.41 3.20 -12.96
CA LEU A 154 20.30 4.10 -13.24
C LEU A 154 20.07 5.12 -12.13
N PHE A 155 20.48 4.83 -10.89
CA PHE A 155 20.15 5.63 -9.71
C PHE A 155 21.41 6.23 -9.11
N ASP A 156 21.41 7.54 -8.93
CA ASP A 156 22.48 8.27 -8.25
C ASP A 156 22.50 7.96 -6.75
N VAL A 157 21.32 7.68 -6.18
CA VAL A 157 21.16 7.37 -4.76
C VAL A 157 20.15 6.23 -4.57
N VAL A 158 20.50 5.22 -3.78
CA VAL A 158 19.59 4.15 -3.37
C VAL A 158 19.51 4.11 -1.85
N ILE A 159 18.33 4.34 -1.30
CA ILE A 159 18.05 4.35 0.14
C ILE A 159 17.11 3.19 0.45
N ALA A 160 17.64 2.18 1.13
CA ALA A 160 16.90 1.03 1.63
C ALA A 160 16.55 1.19 3.11
N LYS A 161 15.53 0.46 3.59
CA LYS A 161 15.00 0.59 4.96
C LYS A 161 14.73 2.05 5.36
N ALA A 162 14.15 2.83 4.45
CA ALA A 162 13.96 4.26 4.62
C ALA A 162 13.10 4.65 5.84
N ASN A 163 12.28 3.73 6.38
CA ASN A 163 11.37 3.98 7.49
C ASN A 163 10.33 5.07 7.16
N LYS A 164 9.79 5.07 5.93
CA LYS A 164 8.64 5.89 5.54
C LYS A 164 7.43 5.54 6.44
N PRO A 165 6.63 6.52 6.88
CA PRO A 165 6.67 7.95 6.54
C PRO A 165 7.69 8.79 7.33
N ASN A 166 8.32 8.24 8.38
CA ASN A 166 9.18 9.02 9.27
C ASN A 166 10.42 9.59 8.58
N PHE A 167 10.86 8.98 7.47
CA PHE A 167 11.93 9.51 6.61
C PHE A 167 11.77 11.00 6.28
N TYR A 168 10.54 11.43 5.99
CA TYR A 168 10.25 12.77 5.48
C TYR A 168 10.15 13.84 6.56
N SER A 169 10.21 13.45 7.84
CA SER A 169 10.13 14.37 8.97
C SER A 169 11.51 14.92 9.40
N SER A 170 12.58 14.60 8.66
CA SER A 170 13.95 15.03 8.99
C SER A 170 14.22 16.49 8.59
N GLU A 171 15.12 17.17 9.31
CA GLU A 171 15.32 18.63 9.24
C GLU A 171 15.91 19.18 7.92
N HIS A 172 16.20 18.35 6.91
CA HIS A 172 16.80 18.82 5.65
C HIS A 172 16.26 18.05 4.43
N PRO A 173 15.04 18.35 3.92
CA PRO A 173 14.53 17.69 2.74
C PRO A 173 15.31 18.11 1.49
N PHE A 174 15.57 17.14 0.59
CA PHE A 174 16.04 17.43 -0.77
C PHE A 174 15.14 18.51 -1.41
N ARG A 175 15.74 19.49 -2.10
CA ARG A 175 15.00 20.54 -2.81
C ARG A 175 14.69 20.12 -4.25
N PHE A 176 13.52 20.50 -4.75
CA PHE A 176 13.06 20.24 -6.13
C PHE A 176 12.95 18.76 -6.52
N VAL A 177 12.38 17.95 -5.63
CA VAL A 177 12.13 16.53 -5.89
C VAL A 177 10.75 16.31 -6.51
N MET A 178 10.70 15.43 -7.52
CA MET A 178 9.47 14.76 -7.94
C MET A 178 9.52 13.31 -7.44
N TYR A 179 8.54 12.90 -6.64
CA TYR A 179 8.47 11.58 -6.04
C TYR A 179 7.25 10.81 -6.52
N PHE A 180 7.50 9.59 -7.00
CA PHE A 180 6.48 8.65 -7.44
C PHE A 180 6.30 7.59 -6.36
N GLY A 181 5.06 7.33 -5.97
CA GLY A 181 4.74 6.32 -4.97
C GLY A 181 3.32 5.79 -5.11
N ASP A 182 3.12 4.56 -4.65
CA ASP A 182 1.84 3.85 -4.69
C ASP A 182 1.04 4.03 -3.40
N HIS A 183 1.70 4.33 -2.28
CA HIS A 183 1.02 4.49 -1.00
C HIS A 183 0.73 5.96 -0.65
N LEU A 184 -0.54 6.37 -0.75
CA LEU A 184 -1.00 7.73 -0.43
C LEU A 184 -0.44 8.31 0.89
N PHE A 185 -0.43 7.52 1.98
CA PHE A 185 -0.02 8.01 3.29
C PHE A 185 1.48 7.92 3.55
N SER A 186 2.11 6.79 3.26
CA SER A 186 3.54 6.67 3.50
C SER A 186 4.35 7.43 2.47
N ASP A 187 3.87 7.53 1.23
CA ASP A 187 4.69 7.94 0.08
C ASP A 187 4.30 9.31 -0.46
N LEU A 188 3.04 9.76 -0.30
CA LEU A 188 2.64 11.05 -0.89
C LEU A 188 2.45 12.14 0.17
N ARG A 189 1.87 11.80 1.33
CA ARG A 189 1.60 12.78 2.39
C ARG A 189 2.88 13.37 2.99
N GLY A 190 3.86 12.53 3.31
CA GLY A 190 5.14 12.98 3.89
C GLY A 190 5.91 13.91 2.94
N PRO A 191 6.21 13.48 1.70
CA PRO A 191 6.88 14.30 0.70
C PRO A 191 6.17 15.61 0.36
N SER A 192 4.84 15.57 0.22
CA SER A 192 4.06 16.78 -0.06
C SER A 192 4.23 17.82 1.06
N LYS A 193 4.22 17.40 2.33
CA LYS A 193 4.51 18.29 3.46
C LYS A 193 5.96 18.79 3.47
N ALA A 194 6.89 17.99 2.96
CA ALA A 194 8.30 18.37 2.78
C ALA A 194 8.53 19.27 1.55
N GLY A 195 7.47 19.67 0.83
CA GLY A 195 7.55 20.55 -0.35
C GLY A 195 7.93 19.84 -1.66
N TRP A 196 7.89 18.50 -1.69
CA TRP A 196 8.16 17.73 -2.90
C TRP A 196 6.94 17.70 -3.82
N ARG A 197 7.16 17.66 -5.13
CA ARG A 197 6.11 17.32 -6.10
C ARG A 197 5.86 15.82 -6.01
N THR A 198 4.60 15.42 -5.92
CA THR A 198 4.23 14.01 -5.78
C THR A 198 3.40 13.54 -6.96
N ALA A 199 3.59 12.28 -7.36
CA ALA A 199 2.79 11.60 -8.36
C ALA A 199 2.38 10.23 -7.81
N ALA A 200 1.09 9.93 -7.86
CA ALA A 200 0.55 8.64 -7.41
C ALA A 200 0.68 7.61 -8.53
N ILE A 201 1.12 6.40 -8.19
CA ILE A 201 1.01 5.22 -9.05
C ILE A 201 -0.22 4.44 -8.56
N ILE A 202 -1.24 4.31 -9.41
CA ILE A 202 -2.50 3.61 -9.09
C ILE A 202 -2.67 2.51 -10.12
N GLN A 203 -2.53 1.24 -9.72
CA GLN A 203 -2.54 0.10 -10.64
C GLN A 203 -3.95 -0.18 -11.16
N GLU A 204 -4.95 -0.05 -10.29
CA GLU A 204 -6.36 -0.31 -10.55
C GLU A 204 -7.00 0.74 -11.46
N LEU A 205 -6.35 1.89 -11.64
CA LEU A 205 -6.89 3.03 -12.38
C LEU A 205 -7.15 2.68 -13.85
N GLU A 206 -6.34 1.82 -14.47
CA GLU A 206 -6.55 1.42 -15.85
C GLU A 206 -7.87 0.66 -16.02
N SER A 207 -8.11 -0.34 -15.17
CA SER A 207 -9.37 -1.10 -15.17
C SER A 207 -10.56 -0.22 -14.84
N GLU A 208 -10.42 0.68 -13.86
CA GLU A 208 -11.48 1.61 -13.48
C GLU A 208 -11.86 2.53 -14.66
N ILE A 209 -10.88 3.07 -15.38
CA ILE A 209 -11.13 3.89 -16.58
C ILE A 209 -11.84 3.08 -17.66
N GLN A 210 -11.45 1.81 -17.86
CA GLN A 210 -12.11 0.95 -18.84
C GLN A 210 -13.58 0.73 -18.47
N ILE A 211 -13.86 0.31 -17.24
CA ILE A 211 -15.21 0.06 -16.73
C ILE A 211 -16.08 1.32 -16.82
N GLN A 212 -15.56 2.48 -16.39
CA GLN A 212 -16.32 3.74 -16.44
C GLN A 212 -16.68 4.19 -17.86
N ASN A 213 -15.90 3.77 -18.86
CA ASN A 213 -16.17 4.07 -20.26
C ASN A 213 -17.09 3.04 -20.94
N GLU A 214 -17.50 1.97 -20.26
CA GLU A 214 -18.48 1.01 -20.80
C GLU A 214 -19.88 1.63 -20.87
N ASP A 215 -20.60 1.34 -21.95
CA ASP A 215 -21.95 1.88 -22.18
C ASP A 215 -22.95 1.40 -21.13
N SER A 216 -22.81 0.16 -20.62
CA SER A 216 -23.61 -0.41 -19.54
C SER A 216 -23.52 0.43 -18.27
N TYR A 217 -22.28 0.72 -17.83
CA TYR A 217 -22.01 1.50 -16.64
C TYR A 217 -22.53 2.94 -16.79
N ARG A 218 -22.32 3.56 -17.95
CA ARG A 218 -22.82 4.91 -18.24
C ARG A 218 -24.34 4.97 -18.29
N PHE A 219 -24.99 3.92 -18.81
CA PHE A 219 -26.44 3.80 -18.84
C PHE A 219 -27.02 3.66 -17.43
N GLU A 220 -26.44 2.80 -16.59
CA GLU A 220 -26.85 2.64 -15.19
C GLU A 220 -26.70 3.94 -14.39
N GLN A 221 -25.57 4.65 -14.52
CA GLN A 221 -25.41 5.96 -13.87
C GLN A 221 -26.47 6.98 -14.32
N ALA A 222 -26.73 7.05 -15.63
CA ALA A 222 -27.74 7.95 -16.17
C ALA A 222 -29.15 7.59 -15.69
N TRP A 223 -29.43 6.29 -15.55
CA TRP A 223 -30.70 5.78 -15.03
C TRP A 223 -30.90 6.12 -13.56
N GLU A 224 -29.88 5.94 -12.72
CA GLU A 224 -29.93 6.33 -11.31
C GLU A 224 -30.19 7.83 -11.15
N LEU A 225 -29.41 8.68 -11.83
CA LEU A 225 -29.57 10.14 -11.78
C LEU A 225 -30.92 10.61 -12.33
N GLY A 226 -31.43 9.96 -13.39
CA GLY A 226 -32.76 10.23 -13.94
C GLY A 226 -33.90 9.81 -13.01
N SER A 227 -33.72 8.73 -12.25
CA SER A 227 -34.71 8.22 -11.30
C SER A 227 -34.80 9.09 -10.04
N VAL A 228 -33.69 9.67 -9.57
CA VAL A 228 -33.72 10.61 -8.44
C VAL A 228 -34.37 11.94 -8.82
N GLY A 229 -34.24 12.37 -10.08
CA GLY A 229 -34.88 13.58 -10.61
C GLY A 229 -36.39 13.49 -10.82
N PHE A 230 -36.96 12.28 -10.90
CA PHE A 230 -38.40 12.07 -11.10
C PHE A 230 -39.19 11.91 -9.79
N LEU A 231 -38.49 11.77 -8.65
CA LEU A 231 -39.07 11.59 -7.31
C LEU A 231 -38.91 12.81 -6.39
N ALA A 232 -38.46 13.96 -6.92
CA ALA A 232 -38.29 15.22 -6.20
C ALA A 232 -39.36 16.26 -6.58
#